data_AF-A0A0N8HX46-F1
#
_entry.id   AF-A0A0N8HX46-F1
#
_cell.length_a   1.000
_cell.length_b   1.000
_cell.length_c   1.000
_cell.angle_alpha   90.00
_cell.angle_beta   90.00
_cell.angle_gamma   90.00
#
_symmetry.space_group_name_H-M   'P 1'
#
loop_
_entity.id
_entity.type
_entity.pdbx_description
1 polymer ?
#
loop_
_entity_poly.entity_id
_entity_poly.type
_entity_poly.pdbx_seq_one_letter_code
_entity_poly.pdbx_strand_id
1 'polypeptide(L)'
;MLAAAAVLGYRFVSEDVLGPKAKVEDYLAALASGDHSAAHSLLPAVEALVPQEEAVYREAGHRITGFSILGQEIRDGRAVVQAAVVQNGETKPVEFRLRDTGIRAWIFTVWQLEPTAARTVQVDVPAGTETILINGAELALPPGTSHAEVLLLPGSYLIQGPPQRYLSYGPGQTVTVEPGMAGGPEGVRLRPAVTGELAPEVQLQAEAYLSDCLAGHEAAPAACPNAAYTAFGPERYRNLEWSLEKAPQYRIVGTPETGLAVYATGGKARAVYQEDVSGAGRWENRTDLVSISFGSELELAGDTPGLNFRP
;
A
#
# COMPACT_ATOMS: atom_id res chain seq x y z
N MET A 1 -24.59 30.17 -29.35
CA MET A 1 -23.49 30.96 -28.77
C MET A 1 -22.23 30.13 -28.86
N LEU A 2 -21.31 30.49 -29.75
CA LEU A 2 -19.99 29.87 -29.88
C LEU A 2 -19.02 30.63 -28.97
N ALA A 3 -18.49 29.98 -27.94
CA ALA A 3 -17.38 30.51 -27.16
C ALA A 3 -16.08 29.99 -27.80
N ALA A 4 -15.40 30.87 -28.53
CA ALA A 4 -14.08 30.60 -29.08
C ALA A 4 -13.03 30.68 -27.96
N ALA A 5 -12.47 29.54 -27.57
CA ALA A 5 -11.28 29.49 -26.73
C ALA A 5 -10.07 29.89 -27.59
N ALA A 6 -9.52 31.08 -27.35
CA ALA A 6 -8.30 31.53 -28.00
C ALA A 6 -7.09 30.85 -27.34
N VAL A 7 -6.54 29.81 -27.98
CA VAL A 7 -5.23 29.27 -27.64
C VAL A 7 -4.18 30.23 -28.22
N LEU A 8 -3.63 31.10 -27.36
CA LEU A 8 -2.52 31.97 -27.72
C LEU A 8 -1.25 31.13 -27.83
N GLY A 9 -0.91 30.71 -29.06
CA GLY A 9 0.39 30.14 -29.37
C GLY A 9 1.47 31.22 -29.30
N TYR A 10 2.33 31.17 -28.29
CA TYR A 10 3.48 32.06 -28.20
C TYR A 10 4.66 31.48 -28.99
N ARG A 11 4.99 32.13 -30.11
CA ARG A 11 6.34 32.08 -30.69
C ARG A 11 7.15 33.22 -30.09
N PHE A 12 7.95 32.92 -29.08
CA PHE A 12 9.05 33.77 -28.65
C PHE A 12 10.34 32.98 -28.90
N VAL A 13 11.08 33.35 -29.95
CA VAL A 13 12.45 32.89 -30.14
C VAL A 13 13.30 33.80 -29.25
N SER A 14 13.65 33.31 -28.07
CA SER A 14 14.55 33.98 -27.12
C SER A 14 16.00 33.87 -27.61
N GLU A 15 16.76 34.97 -27.53
CA GLU A 15 18.18 35.07 -27.94
C GLU A 15 19.16 34.30 -27.03
N ASP A 16 18.70 33.55 -26.03
CA ASP A 16 19.55 32.71 -25.17
C ASP A 16 18.87 31.35 -24.92
N VAL A 17 18.88 30.48 -25.93
CA VAL A 17 18.25 29.13 -25.90
C VAL A 17 18.82 28.23 -24.77
N LEU A 18 19.97 28.59 -24.19
CA LEU A 18 20.64 27.82 -23.14
C LEU A 18 20.72 28.55 -21.79
N GLY A 19 20.14 29.75 -21.67
CA GLY A 19 20.15 30.54 -20.44
C GLY A 19 19.17 30.04 -19.36
N PRO A 20 19.23 30.58 -18.13
CA PRO A 20 18.36 30.15 -17.02
C PRO A 20 16.88 30.31 -17.35
N LYS A 21 16.50 31.44 -17.94
CA LYS A 21 15.13 31.70 -18.41
C LYS A 21 14.64 30.61 -19.36
N ALA A 22 15.42 30.27 -20.39
CA ALA A 22 15.03 29.24 -21.35
C ALA A 22 14.81 27.88 -20.68
N LYS A 23 15.66 27.51 -19.70
CA LYS A 23 15.48 26.26 -18.92
C LYS A 23 14.18 26.22 -18.12
N VAL A 24 13.79 27.34 -17.53
CA VAL A 24 12.52 27.44 -16.79
C VAL A 24 11.33 27.47 -17.75
N GLU A 25 11.46 28.12 -18.90
CA GLU A 25 10.44 28.10 -19.96
C GLU A 25 10.23 26.67 -20.50
N ASP A 26 11.31 25.94 -20.81
CA ASP A 26 11.25 24.54 -21.25
C ASP A 26 10.57 23.64 -20.21
N TYR A 27 10.94 23.81 -18.93
CA TYR A 27 10.35 23.05 -17.83
C TYR A 27 8.85 23.32 -17.68
N LEU A 28 8.46 24.59 -17.59
CA LEU A 28 7.05 24.97 -17.44
C LEU A 28 6.22 24.62 -18.68
N ALA A 29 6.81 24.69 -19.88
CA ALA A 29 6.17 24.25 -21.11
C ALA A 29 5.90 22.74 -21.11
N ALA A 30 6.87 21.92 -20.67
CA ALA A 30 6.71 20.49 -20.53
C ALA A 30 5.61 20.12 -19.51
N LEU A 31 5.57 20.83 -18.37
CA LEU A 31 4.50 20.63 -17.37
C LEU A 31 3.12 20.98 -17.94
N ALA A 32 3.02 22.12 -18.63
CA ALA A 32 1.77 22.59 -19.25
C ALA A 32 1.28 21.64 -20.36
N SER A 33 2.17 21.11 -21.18
CA SER A 33 1.83 20.13 -22.23
C SER A 33 1.55 18.73 -21.68
N GLY A 34 1.93 18.45 -20.43
CA GLY A 34 1.84 17.11 -19.85
C GLY A 34 2.95 16.16 -20.30
N ASP A 35 4.06 16.69 -20.81
CA ASP A 35 5.24 15.92 -21.22
C ASP A 35 6.13 15.65 -20.00
N HIS A 36 5.94 14.47 -19.41
CA HIS A 36 6.58 14.13 -18.15
C HIS A 36 8.06 13.82 -18.34
N SER A 37 8.43 13.07 -19.38
CA SER A 37 9.83 12.79 -19.72
C SER A 37 10.61 14.07 -19.97
N ALA A 38 10.07 15.03 -20.73
CA ALA A 38 10.75 16.29 -20.98
C ALA A 38 10.95 17.09 -19.68
N ALA A 39 9.91 17.19 -18.83
CA ALA A 39 10.00 17.89 -17.55
C ALA A 39 11.04 17.24 -16.62
N HIS A 40 11.03 15.91 -16.49
CA HIS A 40 12.00 15.18 -15.65
C HIS A 40 13.44 15.29 -16.15
N SER A 41 13.65 15.31 -17.48
CA SER A 41 15.01 15.44 -18.07
C SER A 41 15.72 16.75 -17.70
N LEU A 42 14.95 17.76 -17.26
CA LEU A 42 15.45 19.08 -16.85
C LEU A 42 15.73 19.17 -15.35
N LEU A 43 15.27 18.20 -14.56
CA LEU A 43 15.50 18.12 -13.13
C LEU A 43 16.89 17.55 -12.82
N PRO A 44 17.48 17.89 -11.67
CA PRO A 44 18.69 17.22 -11.21
C PRO A 44 18.37 15.75 -10.86
N ALA A 45 19.37 14.88 -11.01
CA ALA A 45 19.27 13.51 -10.53
C ALA A 45 19.07 13.50 -9.01
N VAL A 46 18.19 12.63 -8.54
CA VAL A 46 17.90 12.39 -7.11
C VAL A 46 17.82 10.88 -6.86
N GLU A 47 17.93 10.47 -5.59
CA GLU A 47 17.79 9.06 -5.19
C GLU A 47 16.33 8.62 -5.07
N ALA A 48 15.39 9.57 -4.97
CA ALA A 48 13.96 9.29 -4.89
C ALA A 48 13.45 8.53 -6.13
N LEU A 49 12.45 7.68 -5.92
CA LEU A 49 11.75 6.96 -6.98
C LEU A 49 11.07 7.96 -7.92
N VAL A 50 11.20 7.72 -9.22
CA VAL A 50 10.55 8.52 -10.26
C VAL A 50 9.60 7.60 -11.02
N PRO A 51 8.28 7.85 -11.00
CA PRO A 51 7.34 7.12 -11.84
C PRO A 51 7.74 7.30 -13.30
N GLN A 52 7.98 6.22 -14.04
CA GLN A 52 8.46 6.33 -15.44
C GLN A 52 7.31 6.40 -16.45
N GLU A 53 6.10 6.00 -16.03
CA GLU A 53 4.94 6.00 -16.90
C GLU A 53 4.38 7.41 -17.09
N GLU A 54 4.39 7.90 -18.34
CA GLU A 54 3.85 9.21 -18.72
C GLU A 54 2.39 9.41 -18.28
N ALA A 55 1.61 8.33 -18.17
CA ALA A 55 0.22 8.36 -17.71
C ALA A 55 0.10 8.94 -16.28
N VAL A 56 1.07 8.68 -15.41
CA VAL A 56 1.10 9.17 -14.02
C VAL A 56 0.94 10.68 -14.01
N TYR A 57 1.73 11.40 -14.80
CA TYR A 57 1.62 12.85 -14.85
C TYR A 57 0.44 13.32 -15.68
N ARG A 58 0.20 12.71 -16.84
CA ARG A 58 -0.89 13.13 -17.74
C ARG A 58 -2.26 13.14 -17.04
N GLU A 59 -2.48 12.16 -16.16
CA GLU A 59 -3.71 11.97 -15.39
C GLU A 59 -3.72 12.73 -14.05
N ALA A 60 -2.61 13.35 -13.67
CA ALA A 60 -2.55 14.17 -12.47
C ALA A 60 -3.58 15.31 -12.55
N GLY A 61 -4.30 15.51 -11.44
CA GLY A 61 -5.18 16.65 -11.25
C GLY A 61 -4.38 17.94 -11.07
N HIS A 62 -5.04 19.10 -11.17
CA HIS A 62 -4.44 20.40 -10.85
C HIS A 62 -3.02 20.62 -11.39
N ARG A 63 -2.72 20.18 -12.61
CA ARG A 63 -1.44 20.46 -13.26
C ARG A 63 -1.26 21.94 -13.52
N ILE A 64 -0.02 22.33 -13.79
CA ILE A 64 0.26 23.61 -14.40
C ILE A 64 -0.40 23.61 -15.79
N THR A 65 -1.11 24.69 -16.11
CA THR A 65 -1.84 24.84 -17.38
C THR A 65 -1.37 26.06 -18.19
N GLY A 66 -0.57 26.92 -17.57
CA GLY A 66 0.00 28.09 -18.21
C GLY A 66 1.04 28.76 -17.34
N PHE A 67 1.84 29.63 -17.93
CA PHE A 67 2.84 30.41 -17.21
C PHE A 67 3.26 31.66 -17.99
N SER A 68 3.89 32.60 -17.31
CA SER A 68 4.63 33.70 -17.92
C SER A 68 5.89 34.03 -17.11
N ILE A 69 7.01 34.25 -17.78
CA ILE A 69 8.24 34.66 -17.11
C ILE A 69 8.15 36.16 -16.76
N LEU A 70 8.36 36.47 -15.47
CA LEU A 70 8.33 37.84 -14.94
C LEU A 70 9.70 38.51 -15.00
N GLY A 71 10.77 37.73 -14.80
CA GLY A 71 12.13 38.23 -14.81
C GLY A 71 13.15 37.18 -14.41
N GLN A 72 14.43 37.53 -14.51
CA GLN A 72 15.53 36.71 -14.00
C GLN A 72 16.60 37.59 -13.35
N GLU A 73 17.26 37.04 -12.34
CA GLU A 73 18.47 37.59 -11.74
C GLU A 73 19.58 36.54 -11.79
N ILE A 74 20.79 36.94 -12.18
CA ILE A 74 21.96 36.06 -12.26
C ILE A 74 23.09 36.69 -11.45
N ARG A 75 23.62 35.97 -10.46
CA ARG A 75 24.76 36.38 -9.61
C ARG A 75 25.59 35.18 -9.18
N ASP A 76 26.91 35.29 -9.28
CA ASP A 76 27.87 34.32 -8.74
C ASP A 76 27.56 32.85 -9.09
N GLY A 77 27.28 32.56 -10.36
CA GLY A 77 26.96 31.21 -10.84
C GLY A 77 25.60 30.66 -10.38
N ARG A 78 24.73 31.52 -9.83
CA ARG A 78 23.35 31.21 -9.47
C ARG A 78 22.40 32.10 -10.25
N ALA A 79 21.21 31.57 -10.54
CA ALA A 79 20.14 32.31 -11.16
C ALA A 79 18.82 32.08 -10.43
N VAL A 80 18.02 33.13 -10.34
CA VAL A 80 16.63 33.08 -9.87
C VAL A 80 15.75 33.58 -11.00
N VAL A 81 14.86 32.74 -11.49
CA VAL A 81 13.85 33.10 -12.49
C VAL A 81 12.51 33.18 -11.80
N GLN A 82 11.84 34.31 -11.91
CA GLN A 82 10.49 34.50 -11.41
C GLN A 82 9.50 34.24 -12.53
N ALA A 83 8.48 33.42 -12.26
CA ALA A 83 7.40 33.14 -13.20
C ALA A 83 6.05 33.25 -12.50
N ALA A 84 5.04 33.76 -13.20
CA ALA A 84 3.65 33.58 -12.82
C ALA A 84 3.18 32.23 -13.37
N VAL A 85 2.76 31.32 -12.50
CA VAL A 85 2.34 29.95 -12.83
C VAL A 85 0.85 29.81 -12.61
N VAL A 86 0.14 29.24 -13.59
CA VAL A 86 -1.29 28.94 -13.51
C VAL A 86 -1.48 27.48 -13.13
N GLN A 87 -1.95 27.23 -11.91
CA GLN A 87 -2.25 25.90 -11.39
C GLN A 87 -3.58 25.94 -10.64
N ASN A 88 -4.43 24.93 -10.82
CA ASN A 88 -5.76 24.89 -10.18
C ASN A 88 -6.61 26.17 -10.44
N GLY A 89 -6.46 26.79 -11.61
CA GLY A 89 -7.15 28.05 -11.94
C GLY A 89 -6.62 29.30 -11.22
N GLU A 90 -5.61 29.16 -10.36
CA GLU A 90 -4.95 30.27 -9.66
C GLU A 90 -3.61 30.61 -10.32
N THR A 91 -3.31 31.90 -10.41
CA THR A 91 -2.00 32.39 -10.87
C THR A 91 -1.17 32.82 -9.67
N LYS A 92 -0.02 32.16 -9.43
CA LYS A 92 0.89 32.47 -8.32
C LYS A 92 2.30 32.80 -8.83
N PRO A 93 2.99 33.79 -8.25
CA PRO A 93 4.40 34.00 -8.52
C PRO A 93 5.24 32.89 -7.87
N VAL A 94 6.17 32.32 -8.61
CA VAL A 94 7.06 31.23 -8.20
C VAL A 94 8.50 31.57 -8.57
N GLU A 95 9.42 31.32 -7.65
CA GLU A 95 10.85 31.40 -7.90
C GLU A 95 11.43 30.04 -8.28
N PHE A 96 12.09 29.98 -9.42
CA PHE A 96 12.89 28.84 -9.85
C PHE A 96 14.36 29.18 -9.68
N ARG A 97 15.08 28.35 -8.93
CA ARG A 97 16.51 28.51 -8.69
C ARG A 97 17.29 27.59 -9.60
N LEU A 98 18.37 28.11 -10.17
CA LEU A 98 19.27 27.39 -11.05
C LEU A 98 20.71 27.65 -10.64
N ARG A 99 21.56 26.66 -10.92
CA ARG A 99 23.01 26.75 -10.75
C ARG A 99 23.74 26.55 -12.08
N ASP A 100 24.85 27.25 -12.24
CA ASP A 100 25.85 26.95 -13.26
C ASP A 100 26.42 25.56 -12.96
N THR A 101 26.40 24.68 -13.96
CA THR A 101 26.94 23.32 -13.85
C THR A 101 28.46 23.26 -13.99
N GLY A 102 29.11 24.39 -14.32
CA GLY A 102 30.52 24.46 -14.73
C GLY A 102 30.76 23.99 -16.16
N ILE A 103 29.75 23.39 -16.80
CA ILE A 103 29.83 22.90 -18.18
C ILE A 103 29.56 24.06 -19.13
N ARG A 104 30.24 24.05 -20.28
CA ARG A 104 30.04 24.99 -21.38
C ARG A 104 29.58 24.24 -22.62
N ALA A 105 28.51 24.73 -23.24
CA ALA A 105 28.06 24.29 -24.56
C ALA A 105 28.40 25.40 -25.55
N TRP A 106 29.49 25.21 -26.30
CA TRP A 106 30.16 26.27 -27.08
C TRP A 106 30.56 27.45 -26.21
N ILE A 107 29.81 28.56 -26.27
CA ILE A 107 30.05 29.77 -25.49
C ILE A 107 29.04 29.96 -24.35
N PHE A 108 28.04 29.08 -24.26
CA PHE A 108 26.94 29.21 -23.29
C PHE A 108 27.20 28.41 -22.03
N THR A 109 26.87 29.00 -20.89
CA THR A 109 26.81 28.31 -19.59
C THR A 109 25.63 27.33 -19.58
N VAL A 110 25.89 26.09 -19.19
CA VAL A 110 24.81 25.12 -18.96
C VAL A 110 24.26 25.29 -17.55
N TRP A 111 22.97 25.58 -17.46
CA TRP A 111 22.24 25.77 -16.20
C TRP A 111 21.43 24.52 -15.85
N GLN A 112 21.30 24.26 -14.55
CA GLN A 112 20.50 23.16 -14.00
C GLN A 112 19.52 23.69 -12.96
N LEU A 113 18.27 23.23 -13.01
CA LEU A 113 17.27 23.51 -11.98
C LEU A 113 17.71 22.93 -10.63
N GLU A 114 17.42 23.64 -9.56
CA GLU A 114 17.52 23.08 -8.21
C GLU A 114 16.33 22.13 -7.92
N PRO A 115 16.46 21.21 -6.95
CA PRO A 115 15.42 20.22 -6.65
C PRO A 115 14.05 20.82 -6.30
N THR A 116 13.98 22.11 -5.95
CA THR A 116 12.75 22.81 -5.61
C THR A 116 11.77 22.99 -6.77
N ALA A 117 12.10 22.55 -7.98
CA ALA A 117 11.16 22.53 -9.10
C ALA A 117 10.13 21.38 -9.00
N ALA A 118 10.52 20.26 -8.40
CA ALA A 118 9.64 19.12 -8.08
C ALA A 118 9.59 18.88 -6.57
N ARG A 119 8.78 17.93 -6.09
CA ARG A 119 8.76 17.57 -4.66
C ARG A 119 8.79 16.08 -4.46
N THR A 120 9.60 15.68 -3.49
CA THR A 120 9.57 14.32 -2.94
C THR A 120 8.40 14.21 -1.97
N VAL A 121 7.50 13.26 -2.26
CA VAL A 121 6.45 12.81 -1.35
C VAL A 121 6.97 11.61 -0.59
N GLN A 122 6.76 11.64 0.73
CA GLN A 122 7.07 10.52 1.59
C GLN A 122 5.90 9.55 1.62
N VAL A 123 6.14 8.26 1.38
CA VAL A 123 5.09 7.23 1.34
C VAL A 123 5.43 6.12 2.34
N ASP A 124 4.71 6.09 3.45
CA ASP A 124 4.76 5.00 4.42
C ASP A 124 3.95 3.81 3.87
N VAL A 125 4.60 2.64 3.79
CA VAL A 125 3.98 1.39 3.33
C VAL A 125 4.17 0.28 4.37
N PRO A 126 3.29 -0.73 4.42
CA PRO A 126 3.53 -1.92 5.22
C PRO A 126 4.79 -2.65 4.76
N ALA A 127 5.49 -3.27 5.70
CA ALA A 127 6.62 -4.14 5.39
C ALA A 127 6.20 -5.22 4.39
N GLY A 128 7.04 -5.46 3.38
CA GLY A 128 6.77 -6.43 2.31
C GLY A 128 5.89 -5.92 1.17
N THR A 129 5.50 -4.64 1.18
CA THR A 129 4.82 -4.04 0.02
C THR A 129 5.84 -3.84 -1.11
N GLU A 130 5.61 -4.49 -2.25
CA GLU A 130 6.53 -4.45 -3.41
C GLU A 130 6.11 -3.41 -4.45
N THR A 131 4.85 -2.98 -4.46
CA THR A 131 4.32 -2.02 -5.43
C THR A 131 3.29 -1.09 -4.78
N ILE A 132 3.18 0.14 -5.31
CA ILE A 132 2.07 1.06 -5.05
C ILE A 132 1.50 1.56 -6.38
N LEU A 133 0.31 2.15 -6.33
CA LEU A 133 -0.30 2.79 -7.50
C LEU A 133 -0.25 4.31 -7.36
N ILE A 134 0.12 4.99 -8.44
CA ILE A 134 0.04 6.46 -8.54
C ILE A 134 -0.78 6.78 -9.79
N ASN A 135 -1.96 7.36 -9.58
CA ASN A 135 -2.96 7.56 -10.64
C ASN A 135 -3.24 6.25 -11.43
N GLY A 136 -3.29 5.12 -10.71
CA GLY A 136 -3.55 3.80 -11.30
C GLY A 136 -2.36 3.12 -11.99
N ALA A 137 -1.23 3.81 -12.20
CA ALA A 137 -0.01 3.20 -12.72
C ALA A 137 0.86 2.61 -11.60
N GLU A 138 1.51 1.49 -11.87
CA GLU A 138 2.33 0.78 -10.89
C GLU A 138 3.70 1.45 -10.70
N LEU A 139 4.10 1.61 -9.44
CA LEU A 139 5.46 1.98 -9.05
C LEU A 139 6.03 0.87 -8.18
N ALA A 140 7.08 0.21 -8.68
CA ALA A 140 7.82 -0.79 -7.92
C ALA A 140 8.61 -0.13 -6.78
N LEU A 141 8.57 -0.78 -5.61
CA LEU A 141 9.29 -0.38 -4.42
C LEU A 141 10.51 -1.29 -4.20
N PRO A 142 11.60 -0.77 -3.61
CA PRO A 142 12.72 -1.62 -3.23
C PRO A 142 12.29 -2.66 -2.18
N PRO A 143 12.75 -3.92 -2.28
CA PRO A 143 12.36 -4.97 -1.34
C PRO A 143 12.66 -4.61 0.11
N GLY A 144 11.74 -4.96 1.03
CA GLY A 144 11.91 -4.73 2.47
C GLY A 144 11.74 -3.28 2.93
N THR A 145 11.38 -2.38 2.01
CA THR A 145 11.10 -0.97 2.31
C THR A 145 9.80 -0.84 3.12
N SER A 146 9.82 -0.02 4.17
CA SER A 146 8.61 0.44 4.89
C SER A 146 8.29 1.92 4.64
N HIS A 147 9.13 2.60 3.86
CA HIS A 147 9.04 4.01 3.57
C HIS A 147 9.74 4.35 2.25
N ALA A 148 9.02 4.98 1.31
CA ALA A 148 9.54 5.32 0.00
C ALA A 148 9.48 6.84 -0.25
N GLU A 149 10.55 7.36 -0.85
CA GLU A 149 10.63 8.72 -1.36
C GLU A 149 10.22 8.72 -2.83
N VAL A 150 9.16 9.45 -3.20
CA VAL A 150 8.69 9.53 -4.60
C VAL A 150 8.75 10.96 -5.09
N LEU A 151 9.55 11.23 -6.13
CA LEU A 151 9.62 12.53 -6.76
C LEU A 151 8.43 12.73 -7.70
N LEU A 152 7.60 13.72 -7.40
CA LEU A 152 6.44 14.09 -8.22
C LEU A 152 6.59 15.52 -8.76
N LEU A 153 6.18 15.68 -10.02
CA LEU A 153 6.05 16.98 -10.67
C LEU A 153 4.86 17.77 -10.09
N PRO A 154 4.77 19.09 -10.30
CA PRO A 154 3.60 19.87 -9.90
C PRO A 154 2.26 19.35 -10.44
N GLY A 155 1.37 18.96 -9.53
CA GLY A 155 0.07 18.32 -9.80
C GLY A 155 -0.52 17.64 -8.55
N SER A 156 -1.72 17.09 -8.68
CA SER A 156 -2.39 16.27 -7.66
C SER A 156 -2.41 14.81 -8.08
N TYR A 157 -2.02 13.92 -7.17
CA TYR A 157 -1.84 12.50 -7.44
C TYR A 157 -2.59 11.67 -6.42
N LEU A 158 -3.34 10.68 -6.89
CA LEU A 158 -3.94 9.66 -6.05
C LEU A 158 -2.92 8.54 -5.85
N ILE A 159 -2.46 8.36 -4.61
CA ILE A 159 -1.55 7.28 -4.22
C ILE A 159 -2.36 6.20 -3.49
N GLN A 160 -2.26 4.96 -3.97
CA GLN A 160 -3.02 3.82 -3.46
C GLN A 160 -2.09 2.63 -3.19
N GLY A 161 -2.52 1.73 -2.30
CA GLY A 161 -1.88 0.42 -2.17
C GLY A 161 -2.22 -0.49 -3.35
N PRO A 162 -1.49 -1.60 -3.50
CA PRO A 162 -1.73 -2.56 -4.56
C PRO A 162 -3.09 -3.23 -4.40
N PRO A 163 -3.73 -3.65 -5.50
CA PRO A 163 -4.96 -4.42 -5.44
C PRO A 163 -4.67 -5.80 -4.84
N GLN A 164 -5.46 -6.21 -3.85
CA GLN A 164 -5.38 -7.53 -3.24
C GLN A 164 -6.78 -8.03 -2.91
N ARG A 165 -6.97 -9.36 -2.89
CA ARG A 165 -8.29 -9.93 -2.61
C ARG A 165 -8.68 -9.79 -1.15
N TYR A 166 -7.72 -10.07 -0.26
CA TYR A 166 -7.97 -10.14 1.18
C TYR A 166 -7.54 -8.90 1.97
N LEU A 167 -6.80 -7.99 1.35
CA LEU A 167 -6.38 -6.72 1.95
C LEU A 167 -6.86 -5.53 1.11
N SER A 168 -7.31 -4.48 1.80
CA SER A 168 -7.67 -3.20 1.20
C SER A 168 -6.89 -2.08 1.88
N TYR A 169 -6.36 -1.17 1.07
CA TYR A 169 -5.69 0.05 1.54
C TYR A 169 -6.63 1.27 1.57
N GLY A 170 -7.95 1.03 1.49
CA GLY A 170 -8.94 2.08 1.34
C GLY A 170 -8.92 2.73 -0.05
N PRO A 171 -9.50 3.94 -0.20
CA PRO A 171 -9.56 4.63 -1.49
C PRO A 171 -8.21 5.20 -1.95
N GLY A 172 -7.19 5.21 -1.08
CA GLY A 172 -5.93 5.92 -1.28
C GLY A 172 -5.97 7.36 -0.74
N GLN A 173 -4.86 8.07 -0.93
CA GLN A 173 -4.69 9.45 -0.47
C GLN A 173 -4.28 10.34 -1.64
N THR A 174 -4.90 11.51 -1.74
CA THR A 174 -4.53 12.50 -2.76
C THR A 174 -3.48 13.44 -2.18
N VAL A 175 -2.32 13.50 -2.80
CA VAL A 175 -1.26 14.46 -2.49
C VAL A 175 -1.20 15.54 -3.56
N THR A 176 -1.01 16.79 -3.16
CA THR A 176 -0.87 17.92 -4.09
C THR A 176 0.53 18.50 -3.97
N VAL A 177 1.20 18.62 -5.12
CA VAL A 177 2.50 19.25 -5.29
C VAL A 177 2.30 20.59 -5.98
N GLU A 178 2.65 21.67 -5.29
CA GLU A 178 2.69 23.02 -5.86
C GLU A 178 4.14 23.46 -6.08
N PRO A 179 4.44 24.16 -7.19
CA PRO A 179 5.76 24.70 -7.44
C PRO A 179 6.02 25.83 -6.45
N GLY A 180 7.21 25.84 -5.86
CA GLY A 180 7.58 26.86 -4.86
C GLY A 180 6.89 26.74 -3.50
N MET A 181 6.15 25.65 -3.22
CA MET A 181 5.55 25.45 -1.90
C MET A 181 6.60 25.52 -0.79
N ALA A 182 6.22 26.18 0.32
CA ALA A 182 7.04 26.25 1.52
C ALA A 182 6.98 24.90 2.25
N GLY A 183 8.11 24.20 2.31
CA GLY A 183 8.18 22.84 2.85
C GLY A 183 7.91 21.76 1.81
N GLY A 184 7.66 20.54 2.30
CA GLY A 184 7.31 19.37 1.49
C GLY A 184 5.79 19.11 1.48
N PRO A 185 5.30 18.35 0.50
CA PRO A 185 3.94 17.83 0.52
C PRO A 185 3.70 16.95 1.75
N GLU A 186 2.43 16.80 2.14
CA GLU A 186 2.05 15.87 3.20
C GLU A 186 2.44 14.44 2.81
N GLY A 187 2.98 13.69 3.77
CA GLY A 187 3.32 12.29 3.55
C GLY A 187 2.06 11.43 3.41
N VAL A 188 2.13 10.43 2.54
CA VAL A 188 1.08 9.45 2.36
C VAL A 188 1.35 8.25 3.26
N ARG A 189 0.28 7.72 3.86
CA ARG A 189 0.36 6.51 4.69
C ARG A 189 -0.63 5.47 4.26
N LEU A 190 -0.14 4.37 3.72
CA LEU A 190 -0.94 3.23 3.28
C LEU A 190 -1.04 2.21 4.41
N ARG A 191 -2.27 1.92 4.85
CA ARG A 191 -2.55 0.98 5.95
C ARG A 191 -3.54 -0.08 5.45
N PRO A 192 -3.16 -1.36 5.40
CA PRO A 192 -4.02 -2.43 4.93
C PRO A 192 -5.03 -2.81 6.02
N ALA A 193 -6.23 -3.12 5.59
CA ALA A 193 -7.30 -3.70 6.39
C ALA A 193 -7.82 -4.96 5.71
N VAL A 194 -8.26 -5.93 6.51
CA VAL A 194 -8.83 -7.18 6.01
C VAL A 194 -10.16 -6.91 5.29
N THR A 195 -10.35 -7.52 4.12
CA THR A 195 -11.62 -7.48 3.38
C THR A 195 -12.59 -8.53 3.89
N GLY A 196 -13.89 -8.34 3.61
CA GLY A 196 -14.91 -9.33 3.96
C GLY A 196 -14.74 -10.69 3.25
N GLU A 197 -13.96 -10.74 2.18
CA GLU A 197 -13.70 -11.97 1.41
C GLU A 197 -12.79 -12.96 2.14
N LEU A 198 -12.03 -12.51 3.15
CA LEU A 198 -11.12 -13.40 3.89
C LEU A 198 -11.87 -14.35 4.84
N ALA A 199 -13.01 -13.91 5.38
CA ALA A 199 -13.72 -14.65 6.41
C ALA A 199 -14.23 -16.04 5.96
N PRO A 200 -14.85 -16.21 4.76
CA PRO A 200 -15.28 -17.51 4.28
C PRO A 200 -14.13 -18.52 4.13
N GLU A 201 -12.99 -18.10 3.59
CA GLU A 201 -11.83 -18.98 3.36
C GLU A 201 -11.21 -19.45 4.67
N VAL A 202 -11.06 -18.53 5.63
CA VAL A 202 -10.61 -18.83 6.99
C VAL A 202 -11.58 -19.78 7.69
N GLN A 203 -12.89 -19.56 7.54
CA GLN A 203 -13.90 -20.42 8.14
C GLN A 203 -13.80 -21.86 7.57
N LEU A 204 -13.67 -22.02 6.25
CA LEU A 204 -13.52 -23.34 5.63
C LEU A 204 -12.31 -24.10 6.17
N GLN A 205 -11.17 -23.44 6.31
CA GLN A 205 -9.96 -24.06 6.87
C GLN A 205 -10.13 -24.46 8.34
N ALA A 206 -10.75 -23.60 9.15
CA ALA A 206 -10.99 -23.87 10.56
C ALA A 206 -12.04 -24.97 10.79
N GLU A 207 -13.04 -25.08 9.91
CA GLU A 207 -14.01 -26.18 9.91
C GLU A 207 -13.37 -27.50 9.49
N ALA A 208 -12.51 -27.49 8.46
CA ALA A 208 -11.76 -28.67 8.04
C ALA A 208 -10.85 -29.21 9.17
N TYR A 209 -10.08 -28.33 9.81
CA TYR A 209 -9.25 -28.69 10.96
C TYR A 209 -10.07 -29.32 12.10
N LEU A 210 -11.21 -28.72 12.46
CA LEU A 210 -12.07 -29.28 13.50
C LEU A 210 -12.67 -30.63 13.07
N SER A 211 -13.08 -30.76 11.81
CA SER A 211 -13.61 -32.01 11.27
C SER A 211 -12.58 -33.14 11.36
N ASP A 212 -11.32 -32.87 11.02
CA ASP A 212 -10.24 -33.85 11.13
C ASP A 212 -10.01 -34.28 12.58
N CYS A 213 -10.05 -33.34 13.53
CA CYS A 213 -9.95 -33.63 14.95
C CYS A 213 -11.08 -34.50 15.50
N LEU A 214 -12.31 -34.31 15.00
CA LEU A 214 -13.47 -35.10 15.41
C LEU A 214 -13.59 -36.44 14.65
N ALA A 215 -12.80 -36.64 13.59
CA ALA A 215 -12.72 -37.95 12.92
C ALA A 215 -11.89 -38.98 13.71
N GLY A 216 -11.10 -38.52 14.70
CA GLY A 216 -10.31 -39.38 15.57
C GLY A 216 -11.13 -40.19 16.58
N HIS A 217 -10.50 -41.17 17.21
CA HIS A 217 -11.10 -42.05 18.23
C HIS A 217 -10.43 -41.92 19.61
N GLU A 218 -9.60 -40.90 19.79
CA GLU A 218 -8.92 -40.63 21.06
C GLU A 218 -9.74 -39.65 21.91
N ALA A 219 -9.68 -39.83 23.23
CA ALA A 219 -10.36 -38.95 24.17
C ALA A 219 -9.76 -37.53 24.18
N ALA A 220 -8.46 -37.38 23.93
CA ALA A 220 -7.79 -36.09 23.82
C ALA A 220 -6.68 -36.18 22.76
N PRO A 221 -7.03 -36.13 21.46
CA PRO A 221 -6.05 -36.20 20.40
C PRO A 221 -5.03 -35.06 20.49
N ALA A 222 -3.76 -35.34 20.20
CA ALA A 222 -2.74 -34.31 20.16
C ALA A 222 -3.08 -33.24 19.09
N ALA A 223 -2.78 -31.97 19.40
CA ALA A 223 -3.05 -30.83 18.52
C ALA A 223 -4.53 -30.64 18.13
N CYS A 224 -5.46 -31.12 18.96
CA CYS A 224 -6.90 -30.98 18.74
C CYS A 224 -7.62 -30.30 19.93
N PRO A 225 -8.73 -29.57 19.66
CA PRO A 225 -9.43 -28.83 20.71
C PRO A 225 -10.43 -29.68 21.51
N ASN A 226 -10.74 -30.90 21.05
CA ASN A 226 -11.64 -31.82 21.73
C ASN A 226 -10.90 -32.66 22.79
N ALA A 227 -11.41 -32.62 24.02
CA ALA A 227 -10.94 -33.44 25.12
C ALA A 227 -12.14 -33.96 25.95
N ALA A 228 -12.42 -35.26 25.86
CA ALA A 228 -13.41 -35.94 26.68
C ALA A 228 -12.82 -36.22 28.06
N TYR A 229 -13.68 -36.29 29.07
CA TYR A 229 -13.24 -36.60 30.43
C TYR A 229 -13.16 -38.11 30.58
N THR A 230 -11.96 -38.69 30.55
CA THR A 230 -11.77 -40.10 30.93
C THR A 230 -11.19 -40.16 32.34
N ALA A 231 -11.79 -40.95 33.22
CA ALA A 231 -11.31 -41.10 34.59
C ALA A 231 -9.99 -41.88 34.66
N PHE A 232 -9.64 -42.58 33.58
CA PHE A 232 -8.49 -43.47 33.48
C PHE A 232 -7.78 -43.33 32.12
N GLY A 233 -6.66 -44.05 31.96
CA GLY A 233 -5.86 -44.08 30.73
C GLY A 233 -6.55 -44.76 29.53
N PRO A 234 -5.92 -44.73 28.36
CA PRO A 234 -6.49 -45.26 27.11
C PRO A 234 -6.80 -46.76 27.14
N GLU A 235 -6.20 -47.52 28.05
CA GLU A 235 -6.51 -48.93 28.27
C GLU A 235 -7.87 -49.17 28.96
N ARG A 236 -8.50 -48.12 29.48
CA ARG A 236 -9.73 -48.18 30.27
C ARG A 236 -10.93 -47.53 29.60
N TYR A 237 -10.78 -47.01 28.39
CA TYR A 237 -11.90 -46.62 27.54
C TYR A 237 -11.81 -47.26 26.15
N ARG A 238 -12.94 -47.36 25.46
CA ARG A 238 -13.02 -47.89 24.08
C ARG A 238 -14.25 -47.37 23.34
N ASN A 239 -14.28 -47.64 22.02
CA ASN A 239 -15.40 -47.30 21.13
C ASN A 239 -15.79 -45.82 21.23
N LEU A 240 -14.77 -44.95 21.24
CA LEU A 240 -15.00 -43.52 21.34
C LEU A 240 -15.36 -42.98 19.97
N GLU A 241 -16.48 -42.27 19.93
CA GLU A 241 -16.98 -41.55 18.76
C GLU A 241 -17.28 -40.11 19.13
N TRP A 242 -16.83 -39.20 18.26
CA TRP A 242 -17.09 -37.77 18.37
C TRP A 242 -18.20 -37.34 17.40
N SER A 243 -19.05 -36.42 17.85
CA SER A 243 -20.01 -35.73 16.98
C SER A 243 -20.04 -34.24 17.28
N LEU A 244 -20.12 -33.41 16.24
CA LEU A 244 -20.31 -31.98 16.40
C LEU A 244 -21.78 -31.67 16.68
N GLU A 245 -22.08 -31.15 17.88
CA GLU A 245 -23.44 -30.78 18.28
C GLU A 245 -23.77 -29.34 17.91
N LYS A 246 -22.75 -28.47 17.95
CA LYS A 246 -22.87 -27.05 17.59
C LYS A 246 -21.56 -26.56 17.02
N ALA A 247 -21.61 -26.01 15.80
CA ALA A 247 -20.46 -25.37 15.17
C ALA A 247 -19.98 -24.15 16.00
N PRO A 248 -18.65 -23.94 16.10
CA PRO A 248 -18.10 -22.70 16.64
C PRO A 248 -18.45 -21.48 15.78
N GLN A 249 -18.36 -20.30 16.38
CA GLN A 249 -18.27 -19.04 15.65
C GLN A 249 -16.81 -18.67 15.46
N TYR A 250 -16.43 -18.32 14.23
CA TYR A 250 -15.08 -17.93 13.87
C TYR A 250 -14.95 -16.41 13.79
N ARG A 251 -13.88 -15.87 14.37
CA ARG A 251 -13.58 -14.44 14.33
C ARG A 251 -12.12 -14.22 13.98
N ILE A 252 -11.89 -13.42 12.93
CA ILE A 252 -10.57 -12.85 12.64
C ILE A 252 -10.36 -11.66 13.58
N VAL A 253 -9.19 -11.61 14.21
CA VAL A 253 -8.76 -10.51 15.09
C VAL A 253 -7.34 -10.08 14.75
N GLY A 254 -6.92 -8.93 15.28
CA GLY A 254 -5.63 -8.34 15.00
C GLY A 254 -5.66 -7.43 13.78
N THR A 255 -4.47 -7.03 13.32
CA THR A 255 -4.29 -6.22 12.11
C THR A 255 -3.18 -6.84 11.26
N PRO A 256 -3.13 -6.58 9.94
CA PRO A 256 -2.04 -7.07 9.12
C PRO A 256 -0.66 -6.60 9.60
N GLU A 257 -0.60 -5.50 10.35
CA GLU A 257 0.65 -4.90 10.85
C GLU A 257 1.15 -5.55 12.15
N THR A 258 0.24 -5.94 13.04
CA THR A 258 0.58 -6.55 14.33
C THR A 258 0.44 -8.08 14.31
N GLY A 259 -0.01 -8.64 13.19
CA GLY A 259 -0.37 -10.05 13.06
C GLY A 259 -1.89 -10.27 13.16
N LEU A 260 -2.36 -11.24 12.38
CA LEU A 260 -3.74 -11.68 12.36
C LEU A 260 -3.87 -13.03 13.08
N ALA A 261 -5.02 -13.24 13.71
CA ALA A 261 -5.35 -14.51 14.35
C ALA A 261 -6.83 -14.84 14.16
N VAL A 262 -7.16 -16.12 14.29
CA VAL A 262 -8.51 -16.64 14.20
C VAL A 262 -8.87 -17.31 15.51
N TYR A 263 -10.04 -16.97 16.04
CA TYR A 263 -10.58 -17.60 17.24
C TYR A 263 -11.90 -18.27 16.93
N ALA A 264 -12.01 -19.55 17.32
CA ALA A 264 -13.23 -20.33 17.32
C ALA A 264 -13.80 -20.37 18.74
N THR A 265 -15.07 -20.00 18.91
CA THR A 265 -15.72 -19.98 20.23
C THR A 265 -17.15 -20.50 20.19
N GLY A 266 -17.64 -20.99 21.33
CA GLY A 266 -19.05 -21.35 21.52
C GLY A 266 -19.50 -22.63 20.79
N GLY A 267 -18.55 -23.41 20.27
CA GLY A 267 -18.80 -24.73 19.69
C GLY A 267 -18.99 -25.80 20.76
N LYS A 268 -19.65 -26.90 20.39
CA LYS A 268 -19.88 -28.04 21.28
C LYS A 268 -19.74 -29.35 20.51
N ALA A 269 -18.98 -30.29 21.06
CA ALA A 269 -18.89 -31.66 20.57
C ALA A 269 -19.35 -32.63 21.64
N ARG A 270 -19.87 -33.78 21.23
CA ARG A 270 -20.22 -34.88 22.10
C ARG A 270 -19.23 -36.01 21.87
N ALA A 271 -18.72 -36.58 22.97
CA ALA A 271 -18.03 -37.86 22.95
C ALA A 271 -18.98 -38.93 23.49
N VAL A 272 -19.12 -40.03 22.79
CA VAL A 272 -19.78 -41.25 23.28
C VAL A 272 -18.74 -42.35 23.31
N TYR A 273 -18.59 -43.02 24.46
CA TYR A 273 -17.59 -44.06 24.64
C TYR A 273 -18.01 -45.05 25.73
N GLN A 274 -17.24 -46.12 25.87
CA GLN A 274 -17.36 -47.08 26.96
C GLN A 274 -16.15 -46.99 27.88
N GLU A 275 -16.35 -47.04 29.19
CA GLU A 275 -15.29 -46.99 30.19
C GLU A 275 -15.40 -48.16 31.18
N ASP A 276 -14.27 -48.80 31.50
CA ASP A 276 -14.18 -49.78 32.58
C ASP A 276 -13.75 -49.09 33.86
N VAL A 277 -14.71 -48.74 34.72
CA VAL A 277 -14.43 -48.04 35.99
C VAL A 277 -13.85 -48.98 37.04
N SER A 278 -14.27 -50.25 37.04
CA SER A 278 -13.86 -51.21 38.07
C SER A 278 -12.51 -51.86 37.81
N GLY A 279 -12.08 -51.90 36.55
CA GLY A 279 -10.85 -52.60 36.13
C GLY A 279 -11.01 -54.10 36.02
N ALA A 280 -12.26 -54.57 36.13
CA ALA A 280 -12.62 -55.96 36.03
C ALA A 280 -13.29 -56.28 34.67
N GLY A 281 -13.13 -55.41 33.67
CA GLY A 281 -13.75 -55.54 32.36
C GLY A 281 -15.24 -55.21 32.34
N ARG A 282 -15.73 -54.42 33.31
CA ARG A 282 -17.15 -54.00 33.35
C ARG A 282 -17.30 -52.63 32.68
N TRP A 283 -17.63 -52.69 31.40
CA TRP A 283 -17.79 -51.50 30.55
C TRP A 283 -19.14 -50.81 30.77
N GLU A 284 -19.09 -49.50 31.00
CA GLU A 284 -20.26 -48.64 31.12
C GLU A 284 -20.27 -47.59 30.01
N ASN A 285 -21.44 -47.30 29.44
CA ASN A 285 -21.57 -46.22 28.46
C ASN A 285 -21.41 -44.87 29.16
N ARG A 286 -20.65 -43.98 28.53
CA ARG A 286 -20.41 -42.60 28.94
C ARG A 286 -20.76 -41.65 27.81
N THR A 287 -21.09 -40.43 28.19
CA THR A 287 -21.39 -39.36 27.25
C THR A 287 -20.93 -38.05 27.83
N ASP A 288 -20.01 -37.40 27.14
CA ASP A 288 -19.49 -36.10 27.53
C ASP A 288 -19.89 -35.05 26.52
N LEU A 289 -20.28 -33.88 27.01
CA LEU A 289 -20.50 -32.71 26.19
C LEU A 289 -19.34 -31.73 26.42
N VAL A 290 -18.51 -31.57 25.40
CA VAL A 290 -17.26 -30.82 25.44
C VAL A 290 -17.44 -29.46 24.76
N SER A 291 -16.95 -28.40 25.39
CA SER A 291 -16.89 -27.08 24.76
C SER A 291 -15.72 -27.03 23.80
N ILE A 292 -15.96 -26.61 22.56
CA ILE A 292 -14.93 -26.46 21.54
C ILE A 292 -14.56 -25.00 21.41
N SER A 293 -13.27 -24.72 21.64
CA SER A 293 -12.64 -23.43 21.39
C SER A 293 -11.18 -23.63 21.01
N PHE A 294 -10.70 -22.86 20.05
CA PHE A 294 -9.30 -22.86 19.64
C PHE A 294 -8.91 -21.53 19.00
N GLY A 295 -7.61 -21.30 18.90
CA GLY A 295 -7.02 -20.16 18.23
C GLY A 295 -5.98 -20.60 17.21
N SER A 296 -5.72 -19.76 16.22
CA SER A 296 -4.69 -19.99 15.22
C SER A 296 -4.09 -18.66 14.76
N GLU A 297 -2.79 -18.66 14.46
CA GLU A 297 -2.17 -17.56 13.72
C GLU A 297 -2.63 -17.61 12.26
N LEU A 298 -3.02 -16.46 11.71
CA LEU A 298 -3.43 -16.31 10.32
C LEU A 298 -2.32 -15.61 9.54
N GLU A 299 -1.74 -16.33 8.59
CA GLU A 299 -0.73 -15.81 7.68
C GLU A 299 -1.35 -15.55 6.31
N LEU A 300 -0.96 -14.43 5.68
CA LEU A 300 -1.36 -14.07 4.32
C LEU A 300 -0.10 -14.04 3.45
N ALA A 301 0.02 -15.04 2.57
CA ALA A 301 1.03 -15.04 1.51
C ALA A 301 0.37 -14.58 0.20
N GLY A 302 0.31 -13.26 -0.01
CA GLY A 302 -0.51 -12.67 -1.06
C GLY A 302 -1.98 -13.06 -0.88
N ASP A 303 -2.57 -13.68 -1.90
CA ASP A 303 -3.97 -14.15 -1.88
C ASP A 303 -4.10 -15.61 -1.41
N THR A 304 -3.16 -16.11 -0.59
CA THR A 304 -3.25 -17.44 0.03
C THR A 304 -3.28 -17.32 1.55
N PRO A 305 -4.46 -17.44 2.20
CA PRO A 305 -4.55 -17.47 3.64
C PRO A 305 -4.17 -18.85 4.18
N GLY A 306 -3.39 -18.87 5.26
CA GLY A 306 -3.01 -20.10 5.97
C GLY A 306 -3.27 -19.98 7.47
N LEU A 307 -3.83 -21.03 8.06
CA LEU A 307 -4.00 -21.15 9.51
C LEU A 307 -2.92 -22.06 10.10
N ASN A 308 -2.15 -21.51 11.03
CA ASN A 308 -1.17 -22.26 11.81
C ASN A 308 -1.77 -22.59 13.19
N PHE A 309 -2.27 -23.81 13.34
CA PHE A 309 -2.75 -24.34 14.61
C PHE A 309 -1.54 -24.86 15.39
N ARG A 310 -0.97 -24.04 16.27
CA ARG A 310 0.12 -24.49 17.14
C ARG A 310 -0.38 -25.64 18.03
N PRO A 311 0.41 -26.71 18.22
CA PRO A 311 0.08 -27.81 19.13
C PRO A 311 0.07 -27.38 20.60
#